data_AF-R9HEB5-F1
#
_entry.id   AF-R9HEB5-F1
#
_cell.length_a   1.000
_cell.length_b   1.000
_cell.length_c   1.000
_cell.angle_alpha   90.00
_cell.angle_beta   90.00
_cell.angle_gamma   90.00
#
_symmetry.space_group_name_H-M   'P 1'
#
loop_
_entity.id
_entity.type
_entity.pdbx_description
1 polymer ?
#
loop_
_entity_poly.entity_id
_entity_poly.type
_entity_poly.pdbx_seq_one_letter_code
_entity_poly.pdbx_strand_id
1 'polypeptide(L)'
;MRIIVVVFSFLFSMQSTCLSQMRPEKREIQDYQEIISLYPSDLVAGFPKTIKNRMYLFMDLIFPRGKYMSYIHLGLSLDDKEIRSLEMRLMTEAKGIYAITDSCLMVIPYNYENFKIIESDTLKNCIAPRTLPVSNLKNWDVYFPPEFLKDAKIYLLDAKQGRFLADDNLSRSGVGLPKEWLHGYTKGVTLFKNYAIYWLEVW
;
A
#
# COMPACT_ATOMS: atom_id res chain seq x y z
N MET A 1 27.97 -31.71 -45.43
CA MET A 1 26.51 -31.82 -45.22
C MET A 1 26.19 -31.46 -43.77
N ARG A 2 25.52 -30.31 -43.61
CA ARG A 2 24.67 -29.84 -42.48
C ARG A 2 25.14 -30.07 -41.03
N ILE A 3 25.88 -29.09 -40.52
CA ILE A 3 25.78 -28.66 -39.11
C ILE A 3 24.62 -27.65 -39.08
N ILE A 4 23.48 -28.03 -38.49
CA ILE A 4 22.37 -27.10 -38.26
C ILE A 4 22.65 -26.41 -36.92
N VAL A 5 23.15 -25.18 -37.02
CA VAL A 5 23.23 -24.25 -35.89
C VAL A 5 21.80 -23.82 -35.58
N VAL A 6 21.22 -24.45 -34.56
CA VAL A 6 19.93 -24.05 -33.99
C VAL A 6 20.21 -22.89 -33.03
N VAL A 7 20.41 -21.69 -33.58
CA VAL A 7 20.26 -20.45 -32.80
C VAL A 7 18.76 -20.21 -32.70
N PHE A 8 18.13 -20.88 -31.73
CA PHE A 8 16.77 -20.55 -31.34
C PHE A 8 16.81 -19.15 -30.74
N SER A 9 16.11 -18.26 -31.41
CA SER A 9 15.82 -16.89 -31.05
C SER A 9 15.14 -16.82 -29.67
N PHE A 10 15.92 -16.93 -28.60
CA PHE A 10 15.53 -16.51 -27.25
C PHE A 10 15.63 -14.98 -27.16
N LEU A 11 14.85 -14.31 -28.00
CA LEU A 11 14.64 -12.87 -27.99
C LEU A 11 13.16 -12.69 -28.23
N PHE A 12 12.32 -12.91 -27.20
CA PHE A 12 11.01 -12.26 -27.01
C PHE A 12 10.27 -12.87 -25.80
N SER A 13 10.78 -12.60 -24.60
CA SER A 13 9.95 -12.59 -23.38
C SER A 13 10.67 -11.90 -22.22
N MET A 14 11.29 -10.75 -22.48
CA MET A 14 11.31 -9.71 -21.45
C MET A 14 9.90 -9.11 -21.41
N GLN A 15 8.94 -9.88 -20.87
CA GLN A 15 7.72 -9.28 -20.33
C GLN A 15 8.21 -8.42 -19.17
N SER A 16 8.46 -7.15 -19.47
CA SER A 16 8.35 -6.11 -18.47
C SER A 16 6.94 -6.27 -17.90
N THR A 17 6.85 -6.78 -16.68
CA THR A 17 5.60 -6.88 -15.92
C THR A 17 5.17 -5.47 -15.58
N CYS A 18 4.65 -4.76 -16.58
CA CYS A 18 3.94 -3.53 -16.39
C CYS A 18 2.64 -3.90 -15.70
N LEU A 19 2.38 -3.35 -14.51
CA LEU A 19 1.06 -3.44 -13.87
C LEU A 19 0.02 -3.00 -14.90
N SER A 20 -0.90 -3.90 -15.24
CA SER A 20 -1.92 -3.64 -16.27
C SER A 20 -2.86 -2.56 -15.75
N GLN A 21 -3.03 -1.51 -16.53
CA GLN A 21 -3.95 -0.42 -16.20
C GLN A 21 -5.37 -0.82 -16.60
N MET A 22 -6.31 -0.69 -15.69
CA MET A 22 -7.71 -1.09 -15.87
C MET A 22 -8.65 0.10 -15.62
N ARG A 23 -9.87 0.03 -16.16
CA ARG A 23 -10.97 0.92 -15.78
C ARG A 23 -11.90 0.15 -14.86
N PRO A 24 -12.33 0.75 -13.73
CA PRO A 24 -13.13 0.01 -12.78
C PRO A 24 -14.52 -0.23 -13.32
N GLU A 25 -15.03 -1.43 -13.09
CA GLU A 25 -16.40 -1.81 -13.38
C GLU A 25 -17.37 -1.15 -12.40
N LYS A 26 -18.67 -1.16 -12.73
CA LYS A 26 -19.72 -0.59 -11.87
C LYS A 26 -19.66 -1.17 -10.46
N ARG A 27 -19.39 -2.47 -10.32
CA ARG A 27 -19.31 -3.16 -9.03
C ARG A 27 -18.12 -2.64 -8.21
N GLU A 28 -16.94 -2.58 -8.81
CA GLU A 28 -15.73 -2.07 -8.14
C GLU A 28 -15.88 -0.62 -7.67
N ILE A 29 -16.56 0.22 -8.46
CA ILE A 29 -16.88 1.60 -8.05
C ILE A 29 -17.79 1.62 -6.82
N GLN A 30 -18.78 0.73 -6.77
CA GLN A 30 -19.70 0.61 -5.63
C GLN A 30 -18.97 0.07 -4.39
N ASP A 31 -18.18 -0.99 -4.55
CA ASP A 31 -17.40 -1.60 -3.46
C ASP A 31 -16.43 -0.58 -2.85
N TYR A 32 -15.75 0.20 -3.68
CA TYR A 32 -14.88 1.29 -3.23
C TYR A 32 -15.65 2.35 -2.42
N GLN A 33 -16.80 2.79 -2.93
CA GLN A 33 -17.63 3.80 -2.28
C GLN A 33 -18.22 3.32 -0.96
N GLU A 34 -18.63 2.04 -0.90
CA GLU A 34 -19.12 1.43 0.32
C GLU A 34 -17.98 1.35 1.34
N ILE A 35 -16.84 0.77 0.98
CA ILE A 35 -15.75 0.53 1.92
C ILE A 35 -15.18 1.85 2.45
N ILE A 36 -14.95 2.85 1.60
CA ILE A 36 -14.41 4.14 2.06
C ILE A 36 -15.38 4.84 3.04
N SER A 37 -16.68 4.59 2.91
CA SER A 37 -17.70 5.18 3.80
C SER A 37 -17.76 4.54 5.19
N LEU A 38 -17.17 3.35 5.36
CA LEU A 38 -17.13 2.64 6.64
C LEU A 38 -16.06 3.18 7.60
N TYR A 39 -15.11 3.96 7.08
CA TYR A 39 -14.04 4.55 7.88
C TYR A 39 -14.39 5.99 8.28
N PRO A 40 -13.94 6.47 9.45
CA PRO A 40 -14.00 7.88 9.80
C PRO A 40 -13.40 8.77 8.70
N SER A 41 -14.07 9.89 8.42
CA SER A 41 -13.73 10.75 7.27
C SER A 41 -12.30 11.30 7.29
N ASP A 42 -11.72 11.47 8.48
CA ASP A 42 -10.35 11.91 8.69
C ASP A 42 -9.32 10.82 8.35
N LEU A 43 -9.66 9.53 8.52
CA LEU A 43 -8.78 8.43 8.12
C LEU A 43 -8.67 8.33 6.60
N VAL A 44 -9.80 8.47 5.89
CA VAL A 44 -9.84 8.39 4.42
C VAL A 44 -9.58 9.74 3.73
N ALA A 45 -9.37 10.81 4.50
CA ALA A 45 -8.94 12.09 3.96
C ALA A 45 -7.61 11.93 3.20
N GLY A 46 -7.61 12.33 1.93
CA GLY A 46 -6.50 12.18 0.99
C GLY A 46 -6.78 11.19 -0.14
N PHE A 47 -7.68 10.22 0.08
CA PHE A 47 -8.12 9.28 -0.95
C PHE A 47 -9.00 9.96 -2.01
N PRO A 48 -9.00 9.44 -3.26
CA PRO A 48 -9.93 9.89 -4.29
C PRO A 48 -11.39 9.72 -3.83
N LYS A 49 -12.24 10.75 -3.98
CA LYS A 49 -13.67 10.61 -3.66
C LYS A 49 -14.41 9.62 -4.57
N THR A 50 -13.85 9.32 -5.74
CA THR A 50 -14.40 8.35 -6.70
C THR A 50 -13.28 7.82 -7.60
N ILE A 51 -13.46 6.59 -8.06
CA ILE A 51 -12.57 5.92 -9.02
C ILE A 51 -13.18 5.79 -10.43
N LYS A 52 -14.43 6.19 -10.66
CA LYS A 52 -15.21 5.89 -11.89
C LYS A 52 -14.49 6.17 -13.22
N ASN A 53 -13.71 7.23 -13.29
CA ASN A 53 -12.99 7.64 -14.51
C ASN A 53 -11.46 7.54 -14.34
N ARG A 54 -10.99 6.75 -13.36
CA ARG A 54 -9.57 6.58 -13.07
C ARG A 54 -9.06 5.32 -13.74
N MET A 55 -7.82 5.38 -14.21
CA MET A 55 -7.06 4.17 -14.53
C MET A 55 -6.45 3.67 -13.22
N TYR A 56 -6.77 2.45 -12.82
CA TYR A 56 -6.21 1.83 -11.62
C TYR A 56 -5.32 0.64 -11.99
N LEU A 57 -4.37 0.32 -11.12
CA LEU A 57 -3.43 -0.79 -11.25
C LEU A 57 -3.91 -2.01 -10.48
N PHE A 58 -4.43 -1.75 -9.27
CA PHE A 58 -5.02 -2.74 -8.38
C PHE A 58 -5.88 -2.01 -7.34
N MET A 59 -6.81 -2.76 -6.76
CA MET A 59 -7.65 -2.31 -5.67
C MET A 59 -7.88 -3.51 -4.76
N ASP A 60 -7.33 -3.45 -3.55
CA ASP A 60 -7.51 -4.49 -2.53
C ASP A 60 -8.10 -3.85 -1.27
N LEU A 61 -9.25 -4.36 -0.85
CA LEU A 61 -10.13 -3.71 0.11
C LEU A 61 -10.62 -4.73 1.13
N ILE A 62 -10.31 -4.49 2.40
CA ILE A 62 -10.78 -5.32 3.50
C ILE A 62 -11.69 -4.51 4.41
N PHE A 63 -12.89 -5.05 4.62
CA PHE A 63 -13.93 -4.48 5.47
C PHE A 63 -13.54 -4.54 6.96
N PRO A 64 -13.89 -3.49 7.73
CA PRO A 64 -13.90 -3.54 9.20
C PRO A 64 -14.80 -4.67 9.72
N ARG A 65 -14.19 -5.75 10.23
CA ARG A 65 -14.91 -6.95 10.76
C ARG A 65 -14.23 -7.63 11.97
N GLY A 66 -13.18 -7.02 12.53
CA GLY A 66 -12.58 -7.38 13.82
C GLY A 66 -11.88 -8.74 13.95
N LYS A 67 -11.65 -9.44 12.84
CA LYS A 67 -10.83 -10.65 12.82
C LYS A 67 -9.37 -10.36 12.47
N TYR A 68 -9.17 -9.43 11.54
CA TYR A 68 -7.89 -9.07 10.94
C TYR A 68 -7.76 -7.55 10.87
N MET A 69 -6.57 -7.06 10.54
CA MET A 69 -6.40 -5.66 10.16
C MET A 69 -7.30 -5.33 8.97
N SER A 70 -7.96 -4.18 9.04
CA SER A 70 -8.78 -3.66 7.94
C SER A 70 -7.94 -2.70 7.11
N TYR A 71 -8.10 -2.70 5.80
CA TYR A 71 -7.29 -1.85 4.95
C TYR A 71 -7.96 -1.44 3.65
N ILE A 72 -7.47 -0.35 3.09
CA ILE A 72 -7.75 0.13 1.74
C ILE A 72 -6.41 0.30 1.04
N HIS A 73 -6.16 -0.51 0.01
CA HIS A 73 -5.00 -0.37 -0.88
C HIS A 73 -5.49 -0.02 -2.28
N LEU A 74 -4.97 1.07 -2.83
CA LEU A 74 -5.40 1.57 -4.14
C LEU A 74 -4.21 2.06 -4.95
N GLY A 75 -3.92 1.38 -6.06
CA GLY A 75 -2.93 1.83 -7.05
C GLY A 75 -3.61 2.57 -8.20
N LEU A 76 -3.23 3.83 -8.45
CA LEU A 76 -3.73 4.63 -9.57
C LEU A 76 -2.63 4.99 -10.55
N SER A 77 -2.98 5.02 -11.84
CA SER A 77 -2.19 5.66 -12.90
C SER A 77 -2.67 7.08 -13.08
N LEU A 78 -1.77 8.04 -12.93
CA LEU A 78 -2.03 9.47 -13.03
C LEU A 78 -1.34 10.06 -14.26
N ASP A 79 -1.87 11.16 -14.78
CA ASP A 79 -1.15 11.96 -15.77
C ASP A 79 -0.03 12.81 -15.14
N ASP A 80 0.84 13.36 -15.98
CA ASP A 80 1.99 14.16 -15.54
C ASP A 80 1.62 15.37 -14.69
N LYS A 81 0.47 15.99 -14.93
CA LYS A 81 0.01 17.15 -14.17
C LYS A 81 -0.51 16.70 -12.81
N GLU A 82 -1.27 15.62 -12.77
CA GLU A 82 -1.84 15.04 -11.56
C GLU A 82 -0.75 14.52 -10.62
N ILE A 83 0.23 13.76 -11.12
CA ILE A 83 1.31 13.21 -10.29
C ILE A 83 2.18 14.33 -9.70
N ARG A 84 2.50 15.38 -10.48
CA ARG A 84 3.26 16.54 -9.99
C ARG A 84 2.46 17.33 -8.94
N SER A 85 1.17 17.54 -9.17
CA SER A 85 0.31 18.21 -8.20
C SER A 85 0.18 17.42 -6.90
N LEU A 86 0.11 16.09 -7.01
CA LEU A 86 0.07 15.20 -5.86
C LEU A 86 1.39 15.23 -5.10
N GLU A 87 2.54 15.11 -5.78
CA GLU A 87 3.86 15.17 -5.15
C GLU A 87 4.07 16.48 -4.38
N MET A 88 3.75 17.64 -4.99
CA MET A 88 3.85 18.93 -4.30
C MET A 88 3.02 19.00 -3.02
N ARG A 89 1.80 18.43 -3.04
CA ARG A 89 0.93 18.35 -1.86
C ARG A 89 1.51 17.39 -0.81
N LEU A 90 1.98 16.21 -1.21
CA LEU A 90 2.54 15.24 -0.28
C LEU A 90 3.83 15.75 0.38
N MET A 91 4.65 16.54 -0.32
CA MET A 91 5.84 17.17 0.24
C MET A 91 5.54 18.14 1.39
N THR A 92 4.33 18.69 1.47
CA THR A 92 3.92 19.61 2.55
C THR A 92 3.09 18.91 3.64
N GLU A 93 2.33 17.88 3.28
CA GLU A 93 1.42 17.18 4.20
C GLU A 93 2.06 15.98 4.91
N ALA A 94 3.10 15.37 4.33
CA ALA A 94 3.70 14.16 4.88
C ALA A 94 4.38 14.41 6.23
N LYS A 95 4.12 13.54 7.20
CA LYS A 95 4.84 13.46 8.48
C LYS A 95 6.23 12.86 8.34
N GLY A 96 6.44 12.09 7.29
CA GLY A 96 7.72 11.47 6.97
C GLY A 96 7.77 11.07 5.50
N ILE A 97 8.95 11.20 4.91
CA ILE A 97 9.23 10.80 3.53
C ILE A 97 10.38 9.80 3.59
N TYR A 98 10.17 8.61 3.02
CA TYR A 98 11.08 7.48 3.18
C TYR A 98 11.34 6.79 1.84
N ALA A 99 12.48 6.10 1.75
CA ALA A 99 12.70 5.08 0.74
C ALA A 99 12.34 3.70 1.31
N ILE A 100 11.85 2.78 0.47
CA ILE A 100 11.59 1.38 0.88
C ILE A 100 12.87 0.68 1.39
N THR A 101 14.04 1.19 0.98
CA THR A 101 15.38 0.68 1.32
C THR A 101 15.97 1.33 2.58
N ASP A 102 15.27 2.27 3.22
CA ASP A 102 15.75 2.89 4.45
C ASP A 102 15.98 1.83 5.53
N SER A 103 17.14 1.91 6.19
CA SER A 103 17.59 0.91 7.16
C SER A 103 16.81 0.94 8.47
N CYS A 104 16.12 2.03 8.77
CA CYS A 104 15.31 2.21 9.95
C CYS A 104 13.88 2.59 9.57
N LEU A 105 13.06 1.57 9.32
CA LEU A 105 11.60 1.70 9.17
C LEU A 105 10.91 0.80 10.18
N MET A 106 9.81 1.28 10.76
CA MET A 106 8.87 0.44 11.48
C MET A 106 7.82 -0.01 10.47
N VAL A 107 8.03 -1.18 9.89
CA VAL A 107 7.14 -1.76 8.88
C VAL A 107 6.11 -2.64 9.58
N ILE A 108 4.85 -2.58 9.17
CA ILE A 108 3.81 -3.47 9.72
C ILE A 108 4.18 -4.93 9.40
N PRO A 109 4.51 -5.79 10.39
CA PRO A 109 5.00 -7.13 10.12
C PRO A 109 3.83 -8.07 9.82
N TYR A 110 3.16 -7.86 8.70
CA TYR A 110 1.91 -8.52 8.33
C TYR A 110 1.98 -9.02 6.88
N ASN A 111 1.50 -10.25 6.66
CA ASN A 111 1.29 -10.81 5.34
C ASN A 111 -0.19 -10.66 4.97
N TYR A 112 -0.46 -9.96 3.87
CA TYR A 112 -1.82 -9.56 3.49
C TYR A 112 -2.57 -10.67 2.74
N GLU A 113 -1.85 -11.61 2.11
CA GLU A 113 -2.42 -12.78 1.42
C GLU A 113 -3.02 -13.78 2.42
N ASN A 114 -2.33 -14.04 3.53
CA ASN A 114 -2.73 -15.07 4.50
C ASN A 114 -3.09 -14.55 5.90
N PHE A 115 -3.08 -13.22 6.09
CA PHE A 115 -3.49 -12.54 7.32
C PHE A 115 -2.69 -12.93 8.56
N LYS A 116 -1.39 -13.19 8.42
CA LYS A 116 -0.49 -13.60 9.51
C LYS A 116 0.57 -12.56 9.82
N ILE A 117 0.96 -12.52 11.09
CA ILE A 117 2.12 -11.75 11.56
C ILE A 117 3.40 -12.43 11.09
N ILE A 118 4.34 -11.63 10.59
CA ILE A 118 5.66 -12.04 10.13
C ILE A 118 6.66 -11.79 11.26
N GLU A 119 6.91 -12.81 12.08
CA GLU A 119 7.77 -12.69 13.28
C GLU A 119 9.18 -12.15 12.97
N SER A 120 9.76 -12.51 11.82
CA SER A 120 11.08 -12.00 11.42
C SER A 120 11.09 -10.49 11.18
N ASP A 121 9.98 -9.93 10.71
CA ASP A 121 9.86 -8.50 10.44
C ASP A 121 9.61 -7.75 11.76
N THR A 122 8.83 -8.33 12.67
CA THR A 122 8.65 -7.83 14.04
C THR A 122 9.99 -7.58 14.73
N LEU A 123 10.93 -8.52 14.61
CA LEU A 123 12.27 -8.42 15.22
C LEU A 123 13.19 -7.40 14.54
N LYS A 124 12.97 -7.12 13.25
CA LYS A 124 13.80 -6.19 12.46
C LYS A 124 13.29 -4.75 12.52
N ASN A 125 12.09 -4.53 13.04
CA ASN A 125 11.48 -3.22 13.06
C ASN A 125 12.33 -2.20 13.81
N CYS A 126 12.44 -1.00 13.22
CA CYS A 126 13.14 0.08 13.87
C CYS A 126 12.28 0.70 14.98
N ILE A 127 12.60 0.39 16.24
CA ILE A 127 11.91 0.91 17.42
C ILE A 127 12.68 2.12 17.97
N ALA A 128 12.86 3.14 17.13
CA ALA A 128 13.41 4.42 17.58
C ALA A 128 12.28 5.35 18.06
N PRO A 129 12.56 6.28 18.99
CA PRO A 129 11.56 7.25 19.42
C PRO A 129 10.98 8.02 18.23
N ARG A 130 9.65 8.12 18.17
CA ARG A 130 8.88 8.81 17.11
C ARG A 130 8.90 8.12 15.74
N THR A 131 9.47 6.92 15.60
CA THR A 131 9.26 6.13 14.37
C THR A 131 7.79 5.77 14.27
N LEU A 132 7.20 6.02 13.10
CA LEU A 132 5.80 5.75 12.82
C LEU A 132 5.68 4.54 11.89
N PRO A 133 4.62 3.72 12.06
CA PRO A 133 4.45 2.53 11.25
C PRO A 133 4.16 2.92 9.80
N VAL A 134 4.80 2.21 8.88
CA VAL A 134 4.54 2.26 7.44
C VAL A 134 4.05 0.90 6.97
N SER A 135 3.27 0.91 5.89
CA SER A 135 2.76 -0.33 5.29
C SER A 135 3.88 -1.22 4.76
N ASN A 136 3.68 -2.53 4.81
CA ASN A 136 4.63 -3.53 4.31
C ASN A 136 4.41 -3.83 2.84
N LEU A 137 4.75 -2.87 1.98
CA LEU A 137 4.60 -2.96 0.53
C LEU A 137 5.22 -4.23 -0.10
N LYS A 138 6.19 -4.86 0.57
CA LYS A 138 6.83 -6.11 0.10
C LYS A 138 5.96 -7.35 0.27
N ASN A 139 5.00 -7.32 1.19
CA ASN A 139 4.16 -8.45 1.57
C ASN A 139 2.68 -8.24 1.24
N TRP A 140 2.37 -7.23 0.43
CA TRP A 140 1.03 -7.05 -0.14
C TRP A 140 0.70 -8.21 -1.08
N ASP A 141 -0.59 -8.50 -1.25
CA ASP A 141 -1.09 -9.44 -2.26
C ASP A 141 -1.08 -8.84 -3.68
N VAL A 142 0.00 -8.11 -3.99
CA VAL A 142 0.25 -7.43 -5.26
C VAL A 142 1.73 -7.53 -5.56
N TYR A 143 2.05 -7.99 -6.77
CA TYR A 143 3.43 -8.03 -7.23
C TYR A 143 3.89 -6.63 -7.65
N PHE A 144 4.85 -6.07 -6.91
CA PHE A 144 5.58 -4.87 -7.30
C PHE A 144 6.88 -5.22 -8.02
N PRO A 145 7.22 -4.57 -9.15
CA PRO A 145 8.45 -4.85 -9.86
C PRO A 145 9.68 -4.40 -9.02
N PRO A 146 10.88 -5.00 -9.21
CA PRO A 146 12.06 -4.71 -8.38
C PRO A 146 12.46 -3.22 -8.33
N GLU A 147 12.28 -2.51 -9.44
CA GLU A 147 12.43 -1.05 -9.57
C GLU A 147 11.54 -0.25 -8.62
N PHE A 148 10.31 -0.71 -8.36
CA PHE A 148 9.44 -0.08 -7.38
C PHE A 148 10.05 -0.15 -5.98
N LEU A 149 10.54 -1.33 -5.58
CA LEU A 149 11.17 -1.52 -4.27
C LEU A 149 12.46 -0.70 -4.08
N LYS A 150 13.06 -0.22 -5.17
CA LYS A 150 14.30 0.56 -5.16
C LYS A 150 14.04 2.07 -5.23
N ASP A 151 13.15 2.50 -6.13
CA ASP A 151 13.04 3.90 -6.53
C ASP A 151 11.75 4.57 -6.03
N ALA A 152 10.79 3.81 -5.50
CA ALA A 152 9.54 4.37 -4.99
C ALA A 152 9.77 5.17 -3.70
N LYS A 153 9.05 6.29 -3.58
CA LYS A 153 9.08 7.16 -2.39
C LYS A 153 7.80 7.00 -1.59
N ILE A 154 7.94 6.68 -0.32
CA ILE A 154 6.85 6.57 0.65
C ILE A 154 6.61 7.95 1.26
N TYR A 155 5.39 8.45 1.17
CA TYR A 155 4.91 9.65 1.86
C TYR A 155 3.94 9.22 2.95
N LEU A 156 4.42 9.16 4.19
CA LEU A 156 3.60 8.85 5.34
C LEU A 156 2.77 10.08 5.71
N LEU A 157 1.45 10.01 5.54
CA LEU A 157 0.55 11.13 5.83
C LEU A 157 0.16 11.18 7.30
N ASP A 158 -0.16 10.03 7.89
CA ASP A 158 -0.46 9.97 9.31
C ASP A 158 -0.31 8.55 9.85
N ALA A 159 0.01 8.44 11.14
CA ALA A 159 -0.07 7.21 11.89
C ALA A 159 -0.23 7.54 13.37
N LYS A 160 -1.17 6.87 14.04
CA LYS A 160 -1.46 7.10 15.46
C LYS A 160 -1.83 5.81 16.16
N GLN A 161 -1.40 5.73 17.41
CA GLN A 161 -1.82 4.69 18.36
C GLN A 161 -3.23 4.98 18.83
N GLY A 162 -3.99 3.92 19.12
CA GLY A 162 -5.32 4.00 19.70
C GLY A 162 -6.38 3.29 18.88
N ARG A 163 -7.63 3.41 19.33
CA ARG A 163 -8.79 2.77 18.70
C ARG A 163 -9.46 3.76 17.76
N PHE A 164 -9.46 3.46 16.47
CA PHE A 164 -10.06 4.31 15.43
C PHE A 164 -11.23 3.64 14.69
N LEU A 165 -11.56 2.42 15.09
CA LEU A 165 -12.76 1.69 14.69
C LEU A 165 -13.47 1.19 15.96
N ALA A 166 -14.71 0.77 15.81
CA ALA A 166 -15.45 0.08 16.88
C ALA A 166 -14.73 -1.22 17.30
N ASP A 167 -14.89 -1.64 18.55
CA ASP A 167 -14.13 -2.76 19.12
C ASP A 167 -14.37 -4.09 18.38
N ASP A 168 -15.57 -4.30 17.84
CA ASP A 168 -15.93 -5.44 17.01
C ASP A 168 -15.31 -5.41 15.60
N ASN A 169 -14.67 -4.30 15.24
CA ASN A 169 -14.00 -4.06 13.97
C ASN A 169 -12.47 -4.04 14.06
N LEU A 170 -11.89 -4.04 15.28
CA LEU A 170 -10.45 -4.01 15.51
C LEU A 170 -9.80 -5.40 15.45
N SER A 171 -8.53 -5.47 15.03
CA SER A 171 -7.78 -6.72 15.02
C SER A 171 -7.57 -7.19 16.46
N ARG A 172 -7.99 -8.43 16.78
CA ARG A 172 -7.82 -9.00 18.14
C ARG A 172 -6.37 -9.22 18.52
N SER A 173 -5.52 -9.49 17.54
CA SER A 173 -4.11 -9.84 17.74
C SER A 173 -3.17 -8.68 17.40
N GLY A 174 -3.72 -7.49 17.07
CA GLY A 174 -2.94 -6.40 16.47
C GLY A 174 -2.29 -6.85 15.16
N VAL A 175 -1.08 -6.33 14.92
CA VAL A 175 -0.33 -6.58 13.67
C VAL A 175 1.13 -6.96 13.92
N GLY A 176 1.49 -7.33 15.14
CA GLY A 176 2.87 -7.70 15.51
C GLY A 176 3.81 -6.51 15.77
N LEU A 177 3.28 -5.29 15.87
CA LEU A 177 4.03 -4.13 16.35
C LEU A 177 4.15 -4.14 17.89
N PRO A 178 5.03 -3.30 18.48
CA PRO A 178 5.13 -3.13 19.93
C PRO A 178 3.78 -2.89 20.63
N LYS A 179 3.70 -3.17 21.93
CA LYS A 179 2.43 -3.18 22.70
C LYS A 179 1.66 -1.86 22.64
N GLU A 180 2.36 -0.74 22.58
CA GLU A 180 1.77 0.60 22.42
C GLU A 180 1.05 0.79 21.07
N TRP A 181 1.40 -0.03 20.08
CA TRP A 181 0.76 -0.15 18.77
C TRP A 181 -0.14 -1.38 18.67
N LEU A 182 -0.66 -1.90 19.80
CA LEU A 182 -1.66 -2.99 19.77
C LEU A 182 -2.86 -2.64 18.88
N HIS A 183 -3.28 -1.38 18.94
CA HIS A 183 -4.26 -0.78 18.02
C HIS A 183 -3.71 0.53 17.46
N GLY A 184 -4.10 0.83 16.24
CA GLY A 184 -3.72 2.08 15.59
C GLY A 184 -4.07 2.08 14.11
N TYR A 185 -3.54 3.08 13.43
CA TYR A 185 -3.57 3.11 11.98
C TYR A 185 -2.28 3.68 11.41
N THR A 186 -2.07 3.40 10.13
CA THR A 186 -1.17 4.14 9.26
C THR A 186 -1.87 4.46 7.94
N LYS A 187 -1.55 5.61 7.37
CA LYS A 187 -1.98 5.98 6.02
C LYS A 187 -0.94 6.79 5.28
N GLY A 188 -0.91 6.63 3.97
CA GLY A 188 -0.02 7.41 3.14
C GLY A 188 -0.15 7.11 1.66
N VAL A 189 0.80 7.63 0.90
CA VAL A 189 0.88 7.48 -0.54
C VAL A 189 2.31 7.18 -0.97
N THR A 190 2.49 6.21 -1.86
CA THR A 190 3.78 5.86 -2.42
C THR A 190 3.76 6.28 -3.87
N LEU A 191 4.74 7.08 -4.28
CA LEU A 191 4.88 7.52 -5.67
C LEU A 191 5.98 6.72 -6.34
N PHE A 192 5.67 6.21 -7.54
CA PHE A 192 6.63 5.55 -8.42
C PHE A 192 6.26 5.83 -9.87
N LYS A 193 7.15 6.48 -10.62
CA LYS A 193 6.85 6.97 -11.99
C LYS A 193 5.57 7.81 -11.98
N ASN A 194 4.57 7.45 -12.77
CA ASN A 194 3.26 8.09 -12.82
C ASN A 194 2.19 7.37 -11.96
N TYR A 195 2.62 6.49 -11.06
CA TYR A 195 1.74 5.71 -10.20
C TYR A 195 1.66 6.30 -8.79
N ALA A 196 0.44 6.38 -8.27
CA ALA A 196 0.16 6.74 -6.89
C ALA A 196 -0.50 5.56 -6.18
N ILE A 197 0.19 5.01 -5.18
CA ILE A 197 -0.26 3.86 -4.39
C ILE A 197 -0.68 4.38 -3.02
N TYR A 198 -1.99 4.42 -2.78
CA TYR A 198 -2.58 4.83 -1.51
C TYR A 198 -2.72 3.62 -0.58
N TRP A 199 -2.47 3.83 0.71
CA TRP A 199 -2.84 2.87 1.75
C TRP A 199 -3.50 3.56 2.95
N LEU A 200 -4.45 2.85 3.54
CA LEU A 200 -4.97 3.05 4.89
C LEU A 200 -5.03 1.67 5.52
N GLU A 201 -4.45 1.51 6.70
CA GLU A 201 -4.40 0.26 7.43
C GLU A 201 -4.76 0.54 8.88
N VAL A 202 -5.74 -0.19 9.41
CA VAL A 202 -6.31 0.05 10.73
C VAL A 202 -6.47 -1.28 11.47
N TRP A 203 -5.93 -1.36 12.69
CA TRP A 203 -5.90 -2.58 13.51
C TRP A 203 -6.22 -2.30 14.97
#